data_AF-A0A9P9Q7N9-F1
#
_entry.id   AF-A0A9P9Q7N9-F1
#
_cell.length_a   1.000
_cell.length_b   1.000
_cell.length_c   1.000
_cell.angle_alpha   90.00
_cell.angle_beta   90.00
_cell.angle_gamma   90.00
#
_symmetry.space_group_name_H-M   'P 1'
#
loop_
_entity.id
_entity.type
_entity.pdbx_description
1 polymer ?
#
loop_
_entity_poly.entity_id
_entity_poly.type
_entity_poly.pdbx_seq_one_letter_code
_entity_poly.pdbx_strand_id
1 'polypeptide(L)'
;MSSNDQFAAPVDNDYKSRTGQSEIPVQSDEAGIESTEYDNGGDSDRQLEKDENDAIDRSNIIDERTRGATKKSGTYTEPGDEEEVDNLTAGGQDGTSSGRQ
;
A
#
# COMPACT_ATOMS: atom_id res chain seq x y z
N MET A 1 -9.09 -39.81 -23.97
CA MET A 1 -9.38 -40.35 -22.63
C MET A 1 -10.08 -39.24 -21.88
N SER A 2 -11.36 -39.43 -21.57
CA SER A 2 -12.20 -38.49 -20.83
C SER A 2 -11.88 -38.61 -19.35
N SER A 3 -11.52 -37.52 -18.69
CA SER A 3 -11.34 -37.46 -17.24
C SER A 3 -12.23 -36.35 -16.71
N ASN A 4 -13.50 -36.70 -16.49
CA ASN A 4 -14.44 -35.92 -15.71
C ASN A 4 -14.26 -36.33 -14.25
N ASP A 5 -13.15 -35.91 -13.64
CA ASP A 5 -12.93 -36.11 -12.20
C ASP A 5 -13.85 -35.16 -11.43
N GLN A 6 -15.02 -35.68 -11.07
CA GLN A 6 -15.90 -35.05 -10.11
C GLN A 6 -15.27 -35.13 -8.72
N PHE A 7 -14.66 -34.03 -8.28
CA PHE A 7 -14.29 -33.81 -6.89
C PHE A 7 -15.57 -33.56 -6.07
N ALA A 8 -16.31 -34.62 -5.74
CA ALA A 8 -17.37 -34.53 -4.75
C ALA A 8 -16.71 -34.48 -3.37
N ALA A 9 -16.64 -33.28 -2.77
CA ALA A 9 -16.33 -33.17 -1.34
C ALA A 9 -17.40 -33.96 -0.56
N PRO A 10 -17.03 -34.75 0.46
CA PRO A 10 -18.01 -35.44 1.29
C PRO A 10 -18.86 -34.39 2.00
N VAL A 11 -20.17 -34.43 1.76
CA VAL A 11 -21.15 -33.60 2.47
C VAL A 11 -21.34 -34.19 3.87
N ASP A 12 -21.06 -33.40 4.91
CA ASP A 12 -21.27 -33.78 6.31
C ASP A 12 -22.12 -32.68 6.98
N ASN A 13 -23.20 -33.06 7.65
CA ASN A 13 -24.06 -32.12 8.36
C ASN A 13 -24.30 -32.57 9.81
N ASP A 14 -23.51 -33.51 10.34
CA ASP A 14 -23.70 -34.06 11.69
C ASP A 14 -23.42 -33.03 12.80
N TYR A 15 -22.73 -31.95 12.47
CA TYR A 15 -22.53 -30.80 13.35
C TYR A 15 -23.78 -29.92 13.50
N LYS A 16 -24.78 -30.07 12.62
CA LYS A 16 -26.06 -29.38 12.77
C LYS A 16 -26.83 -30.01 13.91
N SER A 17 -27.20 -29.17 14.86
CA SER A 17 -27.97 -29.63 16.01
C SER A 17 -29.39 -30.02 15.57
N ARG A 18 -30.00 -30.90 16.36
CA ARG A 18 -31.35 -31.42 16.08
C ARG A 18 -32.37 -30.50 16.73
N THR A 19 -33.44 -30.22 16.00
CA THR A 19 -34.55 -29.39 16.49
C THR A 19 -35.09 -29.87 17.83
N GLY A 20 -35.15 -28.97 18.82
CA GLY A 20 -35.73 -29.22 20.14
C GLY A 20 -34.73 -29.34 21.31
N GLN A 21 -33.43 -29.17 21.07
CA GLN A 21 -32.43 -28.96 22.13
C GLN A 21 -31.99 -27.49 22.18
N SER A 22 -31.33 -27.05 23.26
CA SER A 22 -30.65 -25.76 23.27
C SER A 22 -29.59 -25.76 22.17
N GLU A 23 -29.82 -24.98 21.13
CA GLU A 23 -29.10 -25.08 19.86
C GLU A 23 -28.53 -23.71 19.46
N ILE A 24 -27.27 -23.72 19.01
CA ILE A 24 -26.66 -22.59 18.32
C ILE A 24 -26.94 -22.80 16.81
N PRO A 25 -27.61 -21.85 16.14
CA PRO A 25 -27.95 -22.02 14.73
C PRO A 25 -26.68 -22.02 13.87
N VAL A 26 -26.46 -23.11 13.14
CA VAL A 26 -25.35 -23.28 12.20
C VAL A 26 -25.89 -23.64 10.81
N GLN A 27 -25.24 -23.13 9.75
CA GLN A 27 -25.62 -23.40 8.37
C GLN A 27 -25.07 -24.75 7.89
N SER A 28 -25.73 -25.39 6.92
CA SER A 28 -25.30 -26.69 6.37
C SER A 28 -24.28 -26.45 5.29
N ASP A 29 -23.48 -27.48 4.99
CA ASP A 29 -22.59 -27.48 3.83
C ASP A 29 -23.36 -27.24 2.52
N GLU A 30 -24.59 -27.76 2.45
CA GLU A 30 -25.47 -27.62 1.27
C GLU A 30 -26.33 -26.35 1.31
N ALA A 31 -26.20 -25.51 2.35
CA ALA A 31 -26.92 -24.25 2.36
C ALA A 31 -26.43 -23.38 1.20
N GLY A 32 -27.38 -22.89 0.39
CA GLY A 32 -27.05 -21.94 -0.67
C GLY A 32 -26.35 -20.72 -0.10
N ILE A 33 -25.22 -20.35 -0.69
CA ILE A 33 -24.58 -19.07 -0.38
C ILE A 33 -25.44 -17.93 -0.92
N GLU A 34 -25.49 -16.82 -0.18
CA GLU A 34 -26.16 -15.63 -0.69
C GLU A 34 -25.43 -15.06 -1.88
N SER A 35 -26.21 -14.47 -2.79
CA SER A 35 -25.60 -13.91 -3.97
C SER A 35 -24.83 -12.64 -3.66
N THR A 36 -23.57 -12.58 -4.04
CA THR A 36 -22.75 -11.36 -3.90
C THR A 36 -22.82 -10.50 -5.16
N GLU A 37 -22.47 -9.22 -5.04
CA GLU A 37 -22.30 -8.31 -6.18
C GLU A 37 -21.27 -8.80 -7.22
N TYR A 38 -20.44 -9.78 -6.83
CA TYR A 38 -19.40 -10.39 -7.66
C TYR A 38 -19.81 -11.71 -8.33
N ASP A 39 -20.97 -12.27 -7.99
CA ASP A 39 -21.40 -13.57 -8.51
C ASP A 39 -21.68 -13.56 -10.02
N ASN A 40 -21.95 -12.38 -10.58
CA ASN A 40 -22.25 -12.19 -12.00
C ASN A 40 -21.09 -11.51 -12.73
N GLY A 41 -19.91 -12.12 -12.66
CA GLY A 41 -18.74 -11.69 -13.41
C GLY A 41 -17.78 -10.77 -12.65
N GLY A 42 -17.64 -10.99 -11.34
CA GLY A 42 -16.51 -10.46 -10.56
C GLY A 42 -15.17 -10.82 -11.19
N ASP A 43 -15.06 -12.03 -11.74
CA ASP A 43 -13.89 -12.52 -12.50
C ASP A 43 -13.99 -12.27 -14.02
N SER A 44 -14.77 -11.26 -14.46
CA SER A 44 -14.88 -10.94 -15.89
C SER A 44 -13.87 -9.90 -16.34
N ASP A 45 -13.39 -10.03 -17.58
CA ASP A 45 -12.50 -9.02 -18.21
C ASP A 45 -13.11 -7.61 -18.18
N ARG A 46 -14.44 -7.52 -18.19
CA ARG A 46 -15.19 -6.26 -18.08
C ARG A 46 -15.01 -5.58 -16.72
N GLN A 47 -14.89 -6.34 -15.64
CA GLN A 47 -14.62 -5.80 -14.31
C GLN A 47 -13.18 -5.30 -14.23
N LEU A 48 -12.23 -6.07 -14.76
CA LEU A 48 -10.83 -5.67 -14.84
C LEU A 48 -10.63 -4.36 -15.61
N GLU A 49 -11.28 -4.19 -16.77
CA GLU A 49 -11.20 -2.95 -17.56
C GLU A 49 -11.76 -1.73 -16.79
N LYS A 50 -12.83 -1.92 -16.01
CA LYS A 50 -13.39 -0.84 -15.19
C LYS A 50 -12.43 -0.46 -14.07
N ASP A 51 -11.88 -1.46 -13.36
CA ASP A 51 -10.93 -1.23 -12.27
C ASP A 51 -9.66 -0.55 -12.78
N GLU A 52 -9.17 -0.91 -13.98
CA GLU A 52 -8.03 -0.26 -14.63
C GLU A 52 -8.30 1.22 -14.96
N ASN A 53 -9.51 1.53 -15.42
CA ASN A 53 -9.90 2.91 -15.72
C ASN A 53 -10.09 3.77 -14.46
N ASP A 54 -10.71 3.22 -13.42
CA ASP A 54 -10.94 3.93 -12.15
C ASP A 54 -9.63 4.10 -11.35
N ALA A 55 -8.66 3.19 -11.47
CA ALA A 55 -7.39 3.25 -10.76
C ALA A 55 -6.42 4.33 -11.29
N ILE A 56 -6.58 4.76 -12.55
CA ILE A 56 -5.64 5.66 -13.22
C ILE A 56 -6.33 6.98 -13.60
N ASP A 57 -6.14 8.02 -12.77
CA ASP A 57 -6.48 9.38 -13.17
C ASP A 57 -5.47 9.91 -14.20
N ARG A 58 -5.86 9.84 -15.47
CA ARG A 58 -5.05 10.29 -16.60
C ARG A 58 -4.73 11.78 -16.58
N SER A 59 -5.48 12.60 -15.84
CA SER A 59 -5.21 14.04 -15.71
C SER A 59 -3.97 14.35 -14.88
N ASN A 60 -3.57 13.42 -13.99
CA ASN A 60 -2.34 13.53 -13.18
C ASN A 60 -1.11 12.92 -13.88
N ILE A 61 -1.28 12.31 -15.05
CA ILE A 61 -0.16 11.77 -15.82
C ILE A 61 0.51 12.91 -16.57
N ILE A 62 1.78 13.14 -16.24
CA ILE A 62 2.66 14.04 -16.98
C ILE A 62 3.36 13.27 -18.11
N ASP A 63 3.42 13.87 -19.31
CA ASP A 63 4.01 13.24 -20.50
C ASP A 63 5.54 13.08 -20.42
N GLU A 64 6.18 13.81 -19.52
CA GLU A 64 7.63 13.85 -19.35
C GLU A 64 8.05 13.43 -17.93
N ARG A 65 9.25 12.84 -17.81
CA ARG A 65 9.82 12.47 -16.52
C ARG A 65 10.31 13.72 -15.79
N THR A 66 9.89 13.92 -14.54
CA THR A 66 10.41 14.98 -13.65
C THR A 66 11.92 14.92 -13.35
N ARG A 67 12.64 13.93 -13.89
CA ARG A 67 14.10 13.79 -13.76
C ARG A 67 14.90 14.94 -14.36
N GLY A 68 14.27 15.85 -15.11
CA GLY A 68 14.86 17.09 -15.59
C GLY A 68 14.91 18.23 -14.55
N ALA A 69 14.27 18.09 -13.40
CA ALA A 69 14.29 19.10 -12.32
C ALA A 69 15.61 19.12 -11.52
N THR A 70 16.73 18.74 -12.15
CA THR A 70 18.05 18.95 -11.57
C THR A 70 18.31 20.44 -11.50
N LYS A 71 18.66 20.93 -10.30
CA LYS A 71 19.11 22.31 -10.12
C LYS A 71 20.33 22.56 -11.02
N LYS A 72 20.43 23.76 -11.60
CA LYS A 72 21.57 24.13 -12.46
C LYS A 72 22.87 23.89 -11.69
N SER A 73 23.92 23.46 -12.39
CA SER A 73 25.26 23.35 -11.79
C SER A 73 25.62 24.64 -11.07
N GLY A 74 26.04 24.54 -9.80
CA GLY A 74 26.32 25.71 -8.94
C GLY A 74 25.12 26.30 -8.19
N THR A 75 23.95 25.63 -8.16
CA THR A 75 22.83 26.07 -7.30
C THR A 75 23.09 25.81 -5.81
N TYR A 76 23.89 24.79 -5.50
CA TYR A 76 24.37 24.53 -4.16
C TYR A 76 25.84 24.96 -4.11
N THR A 77 26.13 25.94 -3.27
CA THR A 77 27.50 26.36 -2.95
C THR A 77 27.75 25.94 -1.51
N GLU A 78 28.74 25.08 -1.31
CA GLU A 78 29.21 24.79 0.05
C GLU A 78 29.84 26.08 0.61
N PRO A 79 29.49 26.48 1.85
CA PRO A 79 30.22 27.55 2.51
C PRO A 79 31.69 27.13 2.59
N GLY A 80 32.59 28.04 2.25
CA GLY A 80 34.03 27.76 2.34
C GLY A 80 34.47 27.64 3.79
N ASP A 81 35.56 26.91 4.04
CA ASP A 81 36.12 26.70 5.37
C ASP A 81 36.34 28.05 6.11
N GLU A 82 36.73 29.10 5.38
CA GLU A 82 36.94 30.46 5.92
C GLU A 82 35.63 31.16 6.35
N GLU A 83 34.51 30.90 5.65
CA GLU A 83 33.20 31.45 6.01
C GLU A 83 32.66 30.80 7.31
N GLU A 84 32.99 29.53 7.57
CA GLU A 84 32.65 28.89 8.85
C GLU A 84 33.46 29.50 10.00
N VAL A 85 34.75 29.76 9.79
CA VAL A 85 35.65 30.36 10.78
C VAL A 85 35.25 31.81 11.08
N ASP A 86 34.89 32.60 10.06
CA ASP A 86 34.40 33.97 10.24
C ASP A 86 33.09 34.00 11.03
N ASN A 87 32.16 33.07 10.78
CA ASN A 87 30.93 32.96 11.57
C ASN A 87 31.18 32.53 13.03
N LEU A 88 32.15 31.65 13.26
CA LEU A 88 32.56 31.21 14.61
C LEU A 88 33.26 32.32 15.40
N THR A 89 34.02 33.19 14.72
CA THR A 89 34.85 34.22 15.36
C THR A 89 34.24 35.62 15.32
N ALA A 90 33.18 35.86 14.54
CA ALA A 90 32.45 37.14 14.47
C ALA A 90 31.90 37.62 15.83
N GLY A 91 31.75 36.72 16.81
CA GLY A 91 31.39 37.04 18.20
C GLY A 91 32.57 37.45 19.09
N GLY A 92 33.80 37.54 18.57
CA GLY A 92 35.02 37.88 19.33
C GLY A 92 35.46 36.79 20.32
N GLN A 93 34.95 35.57 20.18
CA GLN A 93 35.28 34.44 21.02
C GLN A 93 36.30 33.56 20.29
N ASP A 94 37.58 33.93 20.38
CA ASP A 94 38.71 33.20 19.82
C ASP A 94 39.13 31.95 20.64
N GLY A 95 38.30 31.55 21.61
CA GLY A 95 38.56 30.40 22.47
C GLY A 95 39.67 30.61 23.52
N THR A 96 40.23 31.82 23.66
CA THR A 96 41.32 32.06 24.61
C THR A 96 40.79 32.29 26.03
N SER A 97 40.97 31.31 26.92
CA SER A 97 40.61 31.45 28.33
C SER A 97 41.59 32.39 29.05
N SER A 98 41.12 33.51 29.60
CA SER A 98 41.94 34.39 30.46
C SER A 98 42.13 33.77 31.85
N GLY A 99 43.15 32.92 31.99
CA GLY A 99 43.62 32.48 33.30
C GLY A 99 44.18 33.67 34.07
N ARG A 100 43.53 34.06 35.17
CA ARG A 100 44.09 35.01 36.13
C ARG A 100 45.11 34.27 37.01
N GLN A 101 46.37 34.67 36.97
CA GLN A 101 47.37 34.35 38.01
C GLN A 101 47.28 35.35 39.15
#